data_AF-A0A5C1AJ77-F1
#
_entry.id   AF-A0A5C1AJ77-F1
#
_cell.length_a   1.000
_cell.length_b   1.000
_cell.length_c   1.000
_cell.angle_alpha   90.00
_cell.angle_beta   90.00
_cell.angle_gamma   90.00
#
_symmetry.space_group_name_H-M   'P 1'
#
loop_
_entity.id
_entity.type
_entity.pdbx_description
1 polymer ?
#
loop_
_entity_poly.entity_id
_entity_poly.type
_entity_poly.pdbx_seq_one_letter_code
_entity_poly.pdbx_strand_id
1 'polypeptide(L)'
;MAPLICGSLVVLLLVLVVAAVAATVVQHVRKMKELCEHGQEVKAVVERNTLLAGYKVGGVVSVVKQRASQQREITYHYTDAAGTPYTGTYTVRAADVPEFTSLQKGMPFPIVYSLRNPAVSAPKHLVDTFRPGMSKRSPRGR
;
A
#
# COMPACT_ATOMS: atom_id res chain seq x y z
N MET A 1 25.96 15.76 38.73
CA MET A 1 24.99 14.70 38.36
C MET A 1 24.14 15.18 37.18
N ALA A 2 23.96 14.33 36.17
CA ALA A 2 22.85 14.31 35.20
C ALA A 2 22.72 15.36 34.06
N PRO A 3 23.72 15.54 33.16
CA PRO A 3 23.39 16.02 31.80
C PRO A 3 23.68 15.01 30.68
N LEU A 4 24.53 14.00 30.90
CA LEU A 4 24.96 13.05 29.84
C LEU A 4 23.88 12.02 29.43
N ILE A 5 22.93 11.73 30.32
CA ILE A 5 21.87 10.74 30.07
C ILE A 5 20.85 11.28 29.05
N CYS A 6 20.60 12.59 29.04
CA CYS A 6 19.58 13.20 28.20
C CYS A 6 19.95 13.16 26.70
N GLY A 7 21.23 13.44 26.37
CA GLY A 7 21.72 13.35 24.99
C GLY A 7 21.73 11.92 24.45
N SER A 8 22.17 10.95 25.26
CA SER A 8 22.18 9.54 24.87
C SER A 8 20.78 8.98 24.62
N LEU A 9 19.78 9.41 25.39
CA LEU A 9 18.41 8.92 25.27
C LEU A 9 17.73 9.46 24.02
N VAL A 10 18.02 10.71 23.63
CA VAL A 10 17.54 11.31 22.37
C VAL A 10 18.15 10.60 21.15
N VAL A 11 19.46 10.30 21.19
CA VAL A 11 20.13 9.55 20.11
C VAL A 11 19.55 8.13 19.99
N LEU A 12 19.36 7.43 21.11
CA LEU A 12 18.75 6.10 21.12
C LEU A 12 17.33 6.13 20.52
N LEU A 13 16.52 7.13 20.89
CA LEU A 13 15.16 7.27 20.40
C LEU A 13 15.13 7.52 18.88
N LEU A 14 16.03 8.36 18.35
CA LEU A 14 16.16 8.56 16.92
C LEU A 14 16.55 7.28 16.17
N VAL A 15 17.49 6.50 16.71
CA VAL A 15 17.89 5.21 16.12
C VAL A 15 16.71 4.22 16.09
N LEU A 16 15.92 4.17 17.17
CA LEU A 16 14.73 3.30 17.23
C LEU A 16 13.67 3.72 16.20
N VAL A 17 13.43 5.03 16.03
CA VAL A 17 12.50 5.54 15.02
C VAL A 17 12.96 5.16 13.61
N VAL A 18 14.24 5.35 13.31
CA VAL A 18 14.81 4.99 12.00
C VAL A 18 14.72 3.49 11.76
N ALA A 19 15.04 2.66 12.76
CA ALA A 19 14.91 1.21 12.67
C ALA A 19 13.46 0.76 12.44
N ALA A 20 12.50 1.38 13.13
CA ALA A 20 11.08 1.09 12.94
C ALA A 20 10.60 1.44 11.52
N VAL A 21 11.00 2.61 10.99
CA VAL A 21 10.68 3.00 9.60
C VAL A 21 11.34 2.05 8.59
N ALA A 22 12.60 1.65 8.81
CA ALA A 22 13.26 0.68 7.94
C ALA A 22 12.53 -0.68 7.95
N ALA A 23 12.09 -1.14 9.12
CA ALA A 23 11.36 -2.39 9.27
C ALA A 23 10.02 -2.37 8.52
N THR A 24 9.26 -1.28 8.60
CA THR A 24 7.98 -1.15 7.88
C THR A 24 8.18 -1.15 6.36
N VAL A 25 9.21 -0.47 5.87
CA VAL A 25 9.58 -0.49 4.43
C VAL A 25 9.96 -1.90 3.99
N VAL A 26 10.79 -2.61 4.77
CA VAL A 26 11.18 -4.00 4.46
C VAL A 26 9.97 -4.92 4.43
N GLN A 27 9.03 -4.78 5.37
CA GLN A 27 7.79 -5.56 5.37
C GLN A 27 6.94 -5.29 4.12
N HIS A 28 6.81 -4.03 3.69
CA HIS A 28 6.11 -3.68 2.45
C HIS A 28 6.77 -4.30 1.22
N VAL A 29 8.10 -4.25 1.12
CA VAL A 29 8.84 -4.86 0.01
C VAL A 29 8.68 -6.37 0.00
N ARG A 30 8.72 -7.03 1.17
CA ARG A 30 8.51 -8.48 1.28
C ARG A 30 7.10 -8.89 0.83
N LYS A 31 6.06 -8.17 1.29
CA LYS A 31 4.67 -8.41 0.84
C LYS A 31 4.55 -8.26 -0.66
N MET A 32 5.12 -7.19 -1.23
CA MET A 32 5.04 -6.95 -2.67
C MET A 32 5.83 -7.99 -3.47
N LYS A 33 6.98 -8.44 -2.95
CA LYS A 33 7.74 -9.54 -3.52
C LYS A 33 6.91 -10.83 -3.55
N GLU A 34 6.24 -11.15 -2.45
CA GLU A 34 5.37 -12.31 -2.36
C GLU A 34 4.22 -12.26 -3.37
N LEU A 35 3.61 -11.09 -3.56
CA LEU A 35 2.58 -10.86 -4.58
C LEU A 35 3.12 -10.96 -6.01
N CYS A 36 4.37 -10.56 -6.26
CA CYS A 36 4.97 -10.72 -7.59
C CYS A 36 5.34 -12.17 -7.90
N GLU A 37 5.77 -12.96 -6.90
CA GLU A 37 6.25 -14.35 -7.07
C GLU A 37 5.13 -15.39 -6.99
N HIS A 38 4.14 -15.16 -6.13
CA HIS A 38 3.06 -16.12 -5.81
C HIS A 38 1.66 -15.50 -5.91
N GLY A 39 1.56 -14.35 -6.58
CA GLY A 39 0.31 -13.64 -6.76
C GLY A 39 -0.62 -14.35 -7.73
N GLN A 40 -1.85 -14.57 -7.30
CA GLN A 40 -2.96 -14.93 -8.18
C GLN A 40 -3.84 -13.69 -8.40
N GLU A 41 -4.17 -13.43 -9.66
CA GLU A 41 -5.09 -12.36 -10.04
C GLU A 41 -6.53 -12.79 -9.82
N VAL A 42 -7.31 -11.96 -9.13
CA VAL A 42 -8.75 -12.17 -8.92
C VAL A 42 -9.50 -10.87 -9.06
N LYS A 43 -10.78 -10.97 -9.43
CA LYS A 43 -11.69 -9.83 -9.45
C LYS A 43 -12.35 -9.72 -8.08
N ALA A 44 -11.85 -8.81 -7.26
CA ALA A 44 -12.53 -8.42 -6.04
C ALA A 44 -13.77 -7.57 -6.36
N VAL A 45 -14.63 -7.37 -5.37
CA VAL A 45 -15.78 -6.49 -5.46
C VAL A 45 -15.55 -5.30 -4.53
N VAL A 46 -15.70 -4.08 -5.06
CA VAL A 46 -15.62 -2.87 -4.23
C VAL A 46 -16.78 -2.83 -3.26
N GLU A 47 -16.50 -2.73 -1.98
CA GLU A 47 -17.50 -2.48 -0.95
C GLU A 47 -17.74 -0.99 -0.75
N ARG A 48 -16.64 -0.24 -0.69
CA ARG A 48 -16.64 1.17 -0.31
C ARG A 48 -15.51 1.89 -1.02
N ASN A 49 -15.79 3.11 -1.48
CA ASN A 49 -14.81 4.05 -2.02
C ASN A 49 -15.04 5.39 -1.34
N THR A 50 -14.22 5.71 -0.34
CA THR A 50 -14.36 6.91 0.48
C THR A 50 -13.24 7.88 0.18
N LEU A 51 -13.60 9.14 -0.04
CA LEU A 51 -12.64 10.24 -0.06
C LEU A 51 -12.14 10.51 1.37
N LEU A 52 -10.85 10.32 1.60
CA LEU A 52 -10.20 10.78 2.83
C LEU A 52 -9.97 12.28 2.68
N ALA A 53 -10.75 13.08 3.42
CA ALA A 53 -10.66 14.53 3.36
C ALA A 53 -9.32 15.04 3.89
N GLY A 54 -8.43 15.43 2.98
CA GLY A 54 -7.46 16.51 3.13
C GLY A 54 -6.17 16.21 3.88
N TYR A 55 -5.08 15.98 3.13
CA TYR A 55 -3.75 16.41 3.58
C TYR A 55 -3.63 17.92 3.28
N LYS A 56 -3.77 18.78 4.31
CA LYS A 56 -3.44 20.21 4.20
C LYS A 56 -1.92 20.34 4.16
N VAL A 57 -1.34 20.50 2.97
CA VAL A 57 0.05 20.97 2.84
C VAL A 57 -0.01 22.50 2.69
N GLY A 58 0.31 23.23 3.77
CA GLY A 58 0.74 24.63 3.69
C GLY A 58 -0.30 25.70 3.35
N GLY A 59 -1.48 25.71 3.99
CA GLY A 59 -2.27 26.94 4.20
C GLY A 59 -2.85 27.68 2.98
N VAL A 60 -2.61 27.24 1.74
CA VAL A 60 -3.12 27.88 0.53
C VAL A 60 -4.03 26.90 -0.21
N VAL A 61 -5.34 27.14 -0.15
CA VAL A 61 -6.34 26.38 -0.91
C VAL A 61 -6.34 26.89 -2.34
N SER A 62 -5.40 26.41 -3.16
CA SER A 62 -5.46 26.57 -4.60
C SER A 62 -6.50 25.58 -5.15
N VAL A 63 -7.66 26.06 -5.55
CA VAL A 63 -8.79 25.29 -6.12
C VAL A 63 -8.37 24.43 -7.33
N VAL A 64 -7.25 24.75 -7.97
CA VAL A 64 -6.69 24.03 -9.13
C VAL A 64 -5.80 22.82 -8.74
N LYS A 65 -5.32 22.72 -7.49
CA LYS A 65 -4.44 21.62 -7.01
C LYS A 65 -5.14 20.56 -6.15
N GLN A 66 -6.45 20.66 -5.95
CA GLN A 66 -7.19 19.76 -5.04
C GLN A 66 -7.34 18.32 -5.55
N ARG A 67 -7.31 18.06 -6.87
CA ARG A 67 -7.39 16.66 -7.38
C ARG A 67 -6.15 15.82 -7.03
N ALA A 68 -4.98 16.45 -6.90
CA ALA A 68 -3.72 15.74 -6.63
C ALA A 68 -3.54 15.32 -5.17
N SER A 69 -4.21 16.00 -4.23
CA SER A 69 -4.11 15.75 -2.79
C SER A 69 -5.29 14.97 -2.20
N GLN A 70 -6.31 14.64 -3.00
CA GLN A 70 -7.42 13.81 -2.56
C GLN A 70 -6.96 12.35 -2.44
N GLN A 71 -6.72 11.90 -1.21
CA GLN A 71 -6.57 10.48 -0.92
C GLN A 71 -7.95 9.82 -0.90
N ARG A 72 -8.00 8.58 -1.39
CA ARG A 72 -9.18 7.73 -1.37
C ARG A 72 -8.81 6.42 -0.70
N GLU A 73 -9.73 5.90 0.09
CA GLU A 73 -9.67 4.57 0.64
C GLU A 73 -10.70 3.70 -0.09
N ILE A 74 -10.22 2.60 -0.66
CA ILE A 74 -11.03 1.61 -1.36
C ILE A 74 -11.03 0.34 -0.51
N THR A 75 -12.20 -0.03 -0.02
CA THR A 75 -12.43 -1.32 0.64
C THR A 75 -12.99 -2.29 -0.39
N TYR A 76 -12.41 -3.48 -0.48
CA TYR A 76 -12.82 -4.52 -1.40
C TYR A 76 -12.89 -5.88 -0.71
N HIS A 77 -13.76 -6.75 -1.21
CA HIS A 77 -13.86 -8.15 -0.77
C HIS A 77 -13.51 -9.09 -1.90
N TYR A 78 -12.86 -10.20 -1.56
CA TYR A 78 -12.59 -11.30 -2.47
C TYR A 78 -12.67 -12.63 -1.72
N THR A 79 -12.82 -13.70 -2.48
CA THR A 79 -12.77 -15.06 -1.96
C THR A 79 -11.51 -15.71 -2.49
N ASP A 80 -10.76 -16.39 -1.63
CA ASP A 80 -9.60 -17.15 -2.05
C ASP A 80 -10.00 -18.44 -2.79
N ALA A 81 -9.00 -19.19 -3.28
CA ALA A 81 -9.23 -20.46 -3.95
C ALA A 81 -9.87 -21.55 -3.06
N ALA A 82 -9.80 -21.41 -1.73
CA ALA A 82 -10.39 -22.33 -0.76
C ALA A 82 -11.83 -21.96 -0.37
N GLY A 83 -12.36 -20.85 -0.88
CA GLY A 83 -13.70 -20.37 -0.52
C GLY A 83 -13.74 -19.45 0.70
N THR A 84 -12.60 -19.03 1.24
CA THR A 84 -12.50 -18.15 2.42
C THR A 84 -12.62 -16.68 1.99
N PRO A 85 -13.54 -15.89 2.60
CA PRO A 85 -13.68 -14.48 2.30
C PRO A 85 -12.59 -13.64 2.98
N TYR A 86 -12.08 -12.65 2.26
CA TYR A 86 -11.11 -11.68 2.72
C TYR A 86 -11.52 -10.25 2.36
N THR A 87 -11.21 -9.34 3.27
CA THR A 87 -11.39 -7.90 3.09
C THR A 87 -10.03 -7.23 2.96
N GLY A 88 -9.85 -6.43 1.92
CA GLY A 88 -8.67 -5.58 1.76
C GLY A 88 -9.03 -4.10 1.76
N THR A 89 -8.11 -3.27 2.23
CA THR A 89 -8.18 -1.82 2.11
C THR A 89 -6.99 -1.30 1.33
N TYR A 90 -7.25 -0.35 0.44
CA TYR A 90 -6.22 0.28 -0.36
C TYR A 90 -6.39 1.79 -0.39
N THR A 91 -5.33 2.49 0.00
CA THR A 91 -5.28 3.95 -0.02
C THR A 91 -4.49 4.45 -1.22
N VAL A 92 -5.09 5.35 -1.99
CA VAL A 92 -4.53 5.86 -3.24
C VAL A 92 -4.78 7.35 -3.36
N ARG A 93 -3.87 8.09 -4.01
CA ARG A 93 -4.16 9.46 -4.40
C ARG A 93 -4.94 9.43 -5.71
N ALA A 94 -6.01 10.22 -5.80
CA ALA A 94 -6.86 10.29 -6.98
C ALA A 94 -6.10 10.66 -8.26
N ALA A 95 -4.97 11.38 -8.16
CA ALA A 95 -4.12 11.69 -9.30
C ALA A 95 -3.23 10.54 -9.77
N ASP A 96 -2.90 9.57 -8.91
CA ASP A 96 -2.03 8.45 -9.29
C ASP A 96 -2.79 7.45 -10.17
N VAL A 97 -4.10 7.27 -9.92
CA VAL A 97 -4.98 6.40 -10.72
C VAL A 97 -6.38 7.02 -10.83
N PRO A 98 -6.69 7.76 -11.93
CA PRO A 98 -7.96 8.46 -12.08
C PRO A 98 -9.16 7.50 -12.21
N GLU A 99 -8.94 6.27 -12.72
CA GLU A 99 -9.97 5.23 -12.87
C GLU A 99 -10.65 4.87 -11.53
N PHE A 100 -9.92 5.03 -10.42
CA PHE A 100 -10.44 4.72 -9.10
C PHE A 100 -11.40 5.77 -8.55
N THR A 101 -11.47 6.94 -9.19
CA THR A 101 -12.46 7.96 -8.81
C THR A 101 -13.88 7.59 -9.23
N SER A 102 -14.02 6.76 -10.27
CA SER A 102 -15.30 6.26 -10.80
C SER A 102 -15.73 4.90 -10.23
N LEU A 103 -14.93 4.27 -9.36
CA LEU A 103 -15.29 2.99 -8.76
C LEU A 103 -16.48 3.15 -7.81
N GLN A 104 -17.57 2.43 -8.12
CA GLN A 104 -18.75 2.34 -7.28
C GLN A 104 -18.79 0.98 -6.55
N LYS A 105 -19.58 0.90 -5.48
CA LYS A 105 -19.84 -0.36 -4.78
C LYS A 105 -20.39 -1.39 -5.77
N GLY A 106 -19.93 -2.63 -5.68
CA GLY A 106 -20.33 -3.73 -6.55
C GLY A 106 -19.51 -3.83 -7.84
N MET A 107 -18.67 -2.83 -8.16
CA MET A 107 -17.83 -2.89 -9.35
C MET A 107 -16.69 -3.90 -9.17
N PRO A 108 -16.30 -4.60 -10.25
CA PRO A 108 -15.14 -5.47 -10.22
C PRO A 108 -13.86 -4.63 -10.05
N PHE A 109 -12.98 -5.08 -9.16
CA PHE A 109 -11.72 -4.44 -8.85
C PHE A 109 -10.58 -5.47 -9.00
N PRO A 110 -9.68 -5.31 -9.98
CA PRO A 110 -8.62 -6.28 -10.21
C PRO A 110 -7.57 -6.19 -9.10
N ILE A 111 -7.44 -7.27 -8.35
CA ILE A 111 -6.44 -7.40 -7.29
C ILE A 111 -5.56 -8.62 -7.54
N VAL A 112 -4.45 -8.66 -6.84
CA VAL A 112 -3.57 -9.82 -6.74
C VAL A 112 -3.46 -10.17 -5.27
N TYR A 113 -3.67 -11.44 -4.92
CA TYR A 113 -3.45 -11.95 -3.57
C TYR A 113 -2.39 -13.05 -3.57
N SER A 114 -1.70 -13.25 -2.45
CA SER A 114 -0.70 -14.32 -2.34
C SER A 114 -1.36 -15.67 -2.11
N LEU A 115 -1.01 -16.67 -2.91
CA LEU A 115 -1.45 -18.05 -2.69
C LEU A 115 -0.91 -18.66 -1.39
N ARG A 116 0.25 -18.18 -0.91
CA ARG A 116 0.86 -18.66 0.35
C ARG A 116 0.27 -17.99 1.57
N ASN A 117 -0.17 -16.75 1.42
CA ASN A 117 -0.78 -15.96 2.47
C ASN A 117 -1.93 -15.14 1.91
N PRO A 118 -3.15 -15.72 1.86
CA PRO A 118 -4.29 -15.06 1.22
C PRO A 118 -4.71 -13.75 1.86
N ALA A 119 -4.26 -13.46 3.09
CA ALA A 119 -4.47 -12.16 3.75
C ALA A 119 -3.64 -11.01 3.13
N VAL A 120 -2.59 -11.34 2.37
CA VAL A 120 -1.79 -10.35 1.63
C VAL A 120 -2.41 -10.18 0.25
N SER A 121 -2.94 -8.98 0.00
CA SER A 121 -3.42 -8.57 -1.32
C SER A 121 -3.01 -7.13 -1.64
N ALA A 122 -2.95 -6.83 -2.93
CA ALA A 122 -2.82 -5.47 -3.43
C ALA A 122 -3.54 -5.34 -4.78
N PRO A 123 -3.92 -4.11 -5.17
CA PRO A 123 -4.44 -3.85 -6.50
C PRO A 123 -3.44 -4.24 -7.59
N LYS A 124 -3.94 -4.73 -8.73
CA LYS A 124 -3.11 -5.22 -9.83
C LYS A 124 -2.16 -4.15 -10.39
N HIS A 125 -2.63 -2.92 -10.59
CA HIS A 125 -1.80 -1.83 -11.14
C HIS A 125 -0.55 -1.57 -10.28
N LEU A 126 -0.68 -1.73 -8.96
CA LEU A 126 0.41 -1.53 -8.04
C LEU A 126 1.42 -2.67 -8.19
N VAL A 127 0.97 -3.93 -8.17
CA VAL A 127 1.84 -5.10 -8.37
C VAL A 127 2.58 -5.00 -9.71
N ASP A 128 1.88 -4.64 -10.79
CA ASP A 128 2.47 -4.48 -12.12
C ASP A 128 3.48 -3.32 -12.19
N THR A 129 3.32 -2.27 -11.38
CA THR A 129 4.31 -1.19 -11.25
C THR A 129 5.60 -1.68 -10.58
N PHE A 130 5.49 -2.58 -9.58
CA PHE A 130 6.64 -3.11 -8.84
C PHE A 130 7.33 -4.29 -9.55
N ARG A 131 6.60 -5.05 -10.36
CA ARG A 131 7.07 -6.27 -11.03
C ARG A 131 8.34 -6.07 -11.87
N PRO A 132 8.49 -5.00 -12.69
CA PRO A 132 9.72 -4.74 -13.45
C PRO A 132 10.94 -4.46 -12.55
N GLY A 133 10.72 -3.81 -11.40
CA GLY A 133 11.76 -3.49 -10.44
C GLY A 133 12.27 -4.72 -9.68
N MET A 134 11.44 -5.74 -9.50
CA MET A 134 11.80 -6.99 -8.80
C MET A 134 12.44 -8.04 -9.71
N SER A 135 12.06 -8.08 -10.99
CA SER A 135 12.63 -9.01 -11.98
C SER A 135 14.15 -8.81 -12.18
N LYS A 136 14.68 -7.59 -12.00
CA LYS A 136 16.09 -7.26 -12.22
C LYS A 136 17.07 -7.74 -11.13
N ARG A 137 16.62 -8.40 -10.05
CA ARG A 137 17.49 -8.80 -8.93
C ARG A 137 17.77 -10.31 -8.79
N SER A 138 17.57 -11.10 -9.85
CA SER A 138 18.15 -12.45 -9.90
C SER A 138 19.37 -12.51 -10.83
N PRO A 139 20.58 -12.22 -10.31
CA PRO A 139 21.80 -12.85 -10.78
C PRO A 139 22.40 -13.64 -9.61
N ARG A 140 21.99 -14.90 -9.43
CA ARG A 140 22.77 -15.89 -8.69
C ARG A 140 22.41 -17.29 -9.17
N GLY A 141 23.22 -17.79 -10.09
CA GLY A 141 23.09 -19.13 -10.61
C GLY A 141 23.73 -19.30 -11.98
N ARG A 142 25.04 -19.02 -12.09
CA ARG A 142 25.98 -19.72 -12.96
C ARG A 142 27.36 -19.63 -12.35
#